data_AF-A0A4D4KHD6-F1
#
_entry.id   AF-A0A4D4KHD6-F1
#
_cell.length_a   1.000
_cell.length_b   1.000
_cell.length_c   1.000
_cell.angle_alpha   90.00
_cell.angle_beta   90.00
_cell.angle_gamma   90.00
#
_symmetry.space_group_name_H-M   'P 1'
#
loop_
_entity.id
_entity.type
_entity.pdbx_description
1 polymer ?
#
loop_
_entity_poly.entity_id
_entity_poly.type
_entity_poly.pdbx_seq_one_letter_code
_entity_poly.pdbx_strand_id
1 'polypeptide(L)'
;MDPEVGAVRDARRRGGTLGVPDLALFEIHEESAGVAAEAARTLGVPLGRVKVNGGAPAFGHVVGMSGARMVLTPAYELRRRGGGTGGVAVPADDGQHEGLLINA
;
A
#
# COMPACT_ATOMS: atom_id res chain seq x y z
N MET A 1 -5.12 14.92 -8.19
CA MET A 1 -5.67 13.56 -7.94
C MET A 1 -4.66 12.89 -7.02
N ASP A 2 -5.10 12.22 -5.96
CA ASP A 2 -4.22 11.66 -4.93
C ASP A 2 -3.34 10.54 -5.53
N PRO A 3 -2.00 10.70 -5.60
CA PRO A 3 -1.12 9.78 -6.33
C PRO A 3 -1.16 8.35 -5.76
N GLU A 4 -1.39 8.19 -4.46
CA GLU A 4 -1.56 6.92 -3.75
C GLU A 4 -2.77 6.13 -4.27
N VAL A 5 -3.89 6.82 -4.49
CA VAL A 5 -5.12 6.26 -5.06
C VAL A 5 -4.89 5.86 -6.51
N GLY A 6 -4.11 6.66 -7.25
CA GLY A 6 -3.66 6.36 -8.61
C GLY A 6 -2.87 5.04 -8.66
N ALA A 7 -1.86 4.91 -7.79
CA ALA A 7 -1.02 3.71 -7.69
C ALA A 7 -1.84 2.44 -7.44
N VAL A 8 -2.75 2.44 -6.46
CA VAL A 8 -3.59 1.26 -6.18
C VAL A 8 -4.46 0.90 -7.38
N ARG A 9 -5.05 1.89 -8.05
CA ARG A 9 -5.88 1.66 -9.25
C ARG A 9 -5.05 1.13 -10.42
N ASP A 10 -3.84 1.62 -10.59
CA ASP A 10 -2.94 1.23 -11.67
C ASP A 10 -2.39 -0.19 -11.47
N ALA A 11 -1.96 -0.52 -10.25
CA ALA A 11 -1.59 -1.88 -9.85
C ALA A 11 -2.73 -2.87 -10.14
N ARG A 12 -3.96 -2.48 -9.82
CA ARG A 12 -5.16 -3.27 -10.07
C ARG A 12 -5.40 -3.50 -11.55
N ARG A 13 -5.24 -2.46 -12.39
CA ARG A 13 -5.39 -2.59 -13.85
C ARG A 13 -4.40 -3.62 -14.42
N ARG A 14 -3.18 -3.65 -13.89
CA ARG A 14 -2.13 -4.61 -14.29
C ARG A 14 -2.38 -6.02 -13.73
N GLY A 15 -3.04 -6.13 -12.58
CA GLY A 15 -3.38 -7.38 -11.88
C GLY A 15 -4.58 -8.17 -12.43
N GLY A 16 -5.18 -7.75 -13.55
CA GLY A 16 -6.28 -8.47 -14.18
C GLY A 16 -7.64 -8.23 -13.50
N THR A 17 -8.26 -9.28 -12.96
CA THR A 17 -9.65 -9.25 -12.44
C THR A 17 -9.78 -8.84 -10.98
N LEU A 18 -8.67 -8.68 -10.25
CA LEU A 18 -8.70 -8.39 -8.81
C LEU A 18 -9.33 -7.02 -8.53
N GLY A 19 -10.26 -6.99 -7.58
CA GLY A 19 -10.88 -5.82 -7.01
C GLY A 19 -10.21 -5.37 -5.71
N VAL A 20 -10.55 -4.17 -5.24
CA VAL A 20 -10.17 -3.68 -3.90
C VAL A 20 -10.56 -4.67 -2.79
N PRO A 21 -11.73 -5.35 -2.82
CA PRO A 21 -12.10 -6.33 -1.80
C PRO A 21 -11.20 -7.57 -1.75
N ASP A 22 -10.56 -7.92 -2.86
CA ASP A 22 -9.70 -9.10 -2.99
C ASP A 22 -8.30 -8.87 -2.39
N LEU A 23 -7.96 -7.61 -2.11
CA LEU A 23 -6.71 -7.25 -1.45
C LEU A 23 -6.89 -7.32 0.07
N ALA A 24 -6.07 -8.17 0.70
CA ALA A 24 -6.11 -8.40 2.13
C ALA A 24 -5.46 -7.25 2.92
N LEU A 25 -4.40 -6.65 2.37
CA LEU A 25 -3.58 -5.62 3.02
C LEU A 25 -3.17 -4.52 2.05
N PHE A 26 -2.98 -3.32 2.58
CA PHE A 26 -2.57 -2.13 1.86
C PHE A 26 -1.39 -1.45 2.55
N GLU A 27 -0.31 -1.27 1.80
CA GLU A 27 0.87 -0.54 2.24
C GLU A 27 1.02 0.73 1.38
N ILE A 28 0.46 1.82 1.86
CA ILE A 28 0.41 3.11 1.16
C ILE A 28 1.56 3.99 1.67
N HIS A 29 2.42 4.53 0.82
CA HIS A 29 3.48 5.43 1.28
C HIS A 29 2.87 6.60 2.05
N GLU A 30 3.53 7.02 3.11
CA GLU A 30 3.01 8.09 3.94
C GLU A 30 4.13 9.04 4.31
N GLU A 31 3.94 10.32 3.98
CA GLU A 31 4.66 11.40 4.65
C GLU A 31 4.03 11.69 6.02
N SER A 32 2.74 11.34 6.19
CA SER A 32 2.01 11.41 7.46
C SER A 32 0.83 10.43 7.50
N ALA A 33 0.37 10.07 8.71
CA ALA A 33 -0.78 9.18 8.91
C ALA A 33 -2.09 9.70 8.28
N GLY A 34 -2.22 11.03 8.09
CA GLY A 34 -3.38 11.63 7.45
C GLY A 34 -3.51 11.27 5.97
N VAL A 35 -2.38 11.17 5.27
CA VAL A 35 -2.33 10.81 3.83
C VAL A 35 -2.84 9.37 3.65
N ALA A 36 -2.32 8.43 4.44
CA ALA A 36 -2.77 7.04 4.38
C ALA A 36 -4.27 6.89 4.71
N ALA A 37 -4.77 7.67 5.68
CA ALA A 37 -6.18 7.63 6.06
C ALA A 37 -7.11 8.19 4.96
N GLU A 38 -6.72 9.28 4.29
CA GLU A 38 -7.53 9.84 3.20
C GLU A 38 -7.52 8.95 1.96
N ALA A 39 -6.36 8.38 1.61
CA ALA A 39 -6.25 7.41 0.53
C ALA A 39 -7.14 6.18 0.79
N ALA A 40 -7.13 5.65 2.03
CA ALA A 40 -7.99 4.55 2.45
C ALA A 40 -9.49 4.89 2.30
N ARG A 41 -9.89 6.09 2.75
CA ARG A 41 -11.24 6.61 2.61
C ARG A 41 -11.66 6.70 1.13
N THR A 42 -10.80 7.26 0.29
CA THR A 42 -11.04 7.45 -1.14
C THR A 42 -11.14 6.12 -1.90
N LEU A 43 -10.38 5.11 -1.47
CA LEU A 43 -10.42 3.76 -2.02
C LEU A 43 -11.55 2.89 -1.43
N GLY A 44 -12.24 3.35 -0.39
CA GLY A 44 -13.26 2.57 0.32
C GLY A 44 -12.69 1.39 1.10
N VAL A 45 -11.44 1.49 1.57
CA VAL A 45 -10.72 0.42 2.27
C VAL A 45 -10.84 0.62 3.79
N PRO A 46 -11.12 -0.43 4.58
CA PRO A 46 -11.09 -0.34 6.04
C PRO A 46 -9.68 -0.02 6.53
N LEU A 47 -9.54 0.94 7.45
CA LEU A 47 -8.25 1.31 8.05
C LEU A 47 -7.53 0.11 8.70
N GLY A 48 -8.27 -0.88 9.22
CA GLY A 48 -7.71 -2.13 9.76
C GLY A 48 -7.00 -3.03 8.74
N ARG A 49 -6.98 -2.66 7.46
CA ARG A 49 -6.20 -3.33 6.40
C ARG A 49 -5.04 -2.48 5.88
N VAL A 50 -4.93 -1.22 6.32
CA VAL A 50 -3.92 -0.27 5.86
C VAL A 50 -2.85 -0.17 6.93
N LYS A 51 -1.57 -0.32 6.56
CA LYS A 51 -0.44 -0.14 7.50
C LYS A 51 -0.59 -0.92 8.79
N VAL A 52 -1.05 -2.18 8.70
CA VAL A 52 -1.44 -2.98 9.87
C VAL A 52 -0.31 -3.24 10.87
N ASN A 53 0.94 -3.10 10.42
CA ASN A 53 2.15 -3.26 11.22
C ASN A 53 2.83 -1.92 11.53
N GLY A 54 2.14 -0.79 11.34
CA GLY A 54 2.67 0.56 11.48
C GLY A 54 3.49 1.03 10.27
N GLY A 55 3.92 2.28 10.30
CA GLY A 55 4.70 2.83 9.20
C GLY A 55 5.67 3.95 9.55
N ALA A 56 5.92 4.87 8.63
CA ALA A 56 7.02 5.83 8.74
C ALA A 56 6.99 6.65 10.05
N PRO A 57 5.83 7.09 10.58
CA PRO A 57 5.77 7.76 11.88
C PRO A 57 6.25 6.90 13.06
N ALA A 58 6.14 5.57 12.97
CA ALA A 58 6.54 4.65 14.03
C ALA A 58 8.00 4.17 13.89
N PHE A 59 8.47 3.98 12.66
CA PHE A 59 9.80 3.39 12.38
C PHE A 59 10.83 4.40 11.85
N GLY A 60 10.42 5.63 11.56
CA GLY A 60 11.20 6.59 10.80
C GLY A 60 11.14 6.33 9.29
N HIS A 61 11.65 7.29 8.53
CA HIS A 61 11.68 7.23 7.07
C HIS A 61 13.13 7.24 6.56
N VAL A 62 13.60 6.11 6.05
CA VAL A 62 14.92 6.01 5.40
C VAL A 62 14.70 5.90 3.89
N VAL A 63 14.79 7.05 3.19
CA VAL A 63 14.39 7.21 1.77
C VAL A 63 14.80 6.04 0.88
N GLY A 64 16.07 5.62 0.95
CA GLY A 64 16.59 4.53 0.11
C GLY A 64 16.13 3.11 0.47
N MET A 65 15.60 2.88 1.69
CA MET A 65 15.12 1.55 2.15
C MET A 65 13.60 1.46 2.25
N SER A 66 12.88 2.60 2.22
CA SER A 66 11.43 2.65 2.39
C SER A 66 10.69 1.76 1.39
N GLY A 67 11.15 1.69 0.12
CA GLY A 67 10.55 0.80 -0.89
C GLY A 67 10.64 -0.68 -0.52
N ALA A 68 11.81 -1.15 -0.09
CA ALA A 68 12.00 -2.53 0.35
C ALA A 68 11.12 -2.86 1.56
N ARG A 69 11.04 -1.95 2.54
CA ARG A 69 10.16 -2.09 3.70
C ARG A 69 8.68 -2.20 3.27
N MET A 70 8.24 -1.32 2.38
CA MET A 70 6.86 -1.28 1.92
C MET A 70 6.45 -2.53 1.14
N VAL A 71 7.39 -3.24 0.53
CA VAL A 71 7.11 -4.52 -0.14
C VAL A 71 7.18 -5.68 0.85
N LEU A 72 8.25 -5.73 1.66
CA LEU A 72 8.51 -6.86 2.53
C LEU A 72 7.52 -6.94 3.70
N THR A 73 7.15 -5.81 4.31
CA THR A 73 6.21 -5.80 5.44
C THR A 73 4.87 -6.46 5.11
N PRO A 74 4.14 -6.08 4.04
CA PRO A 74 2.91 -6.78 3.67
C PRO A 74 3.18 -8.21 3.19
N ALA A 75 4.29 -8.50 2.51
CA ALA A 75 4.61 -9.88 2.09
C ALA A 75 4.75 -10.85 3.28
N TYR A 76 5.48 -10.44 4.32
CA TYR A 76 5.61 -11.23 5.55
C TYR A 76 4.28 -11.34 6.29
N GLU A 77 3.50 -10.26 6.33
CA GLU A 77 2.21 -10.25 7.01
C GLU A 77 1.16 -11.12 6.31
N LEU A 78 1.12 -11.13 4.98
CA LEU A 78 0.28 -12.04 4.20
C LEU A 78 0.63 -13.49 4.50
N ARG A 79 1.92 -13.86 4.43
CA ARG A 79 2.40 -15.20 4.79
C ARG A 79 2.00 -15.59 6.21
N ARG A 80 2.13 -14.67 7.16
CA ARG A 80 1.73 -14.88 8.57
C ARG A 80 0.23 -15.14 8.70
N ARG A 81 -0.60 -14.58 7.82
CA ARG A 81 -2.06 -14.74 7.78
C ARG A 81 -2.53 -15.95 6.94
N GLY A 82 -1.62 -16.75 6.41
CA GLY A 82 -1.95 -17.91 5.57
C GLY A 82 -1.99 -17.60 4.06
N GLY A 83 -1.47 -16.44 3.67
CA GLY A 83 -1.26 -16.01 2.30
C GLY A 83 -2.29 -15.00 1.79
N GLY A 84 -2.23 -14.69 0.50
CA GLY A 84 -3.16 -13.82 -0.22
C GLY A 84 -2.47 -12.72 -1.01
N THR A 85 -3.25 -11.72 -1.42
CA THR A 85 -2.75 -10.59 -2.21
C THR A 85 -2.78 -9.29 -1.39
N GLY A 86 -1.70 -8.52 -1.46
CA GLY A 86 -1.60 -7.17 -0.91
C GLY A 86 -1.30 -6.13 -1.98
N GLY A 87 -1.76 -4.90 -1.74
CA GLY A 87 -1.45 -3.74 -2.58
C GLY A 87 -0.40 -2.85 -1.93
N VAL A 88 0.60 -2.44 -2.70
CA VAL A 88 1.60 -1.44 -2.30
C VAL A 88 1.49 -0.24 -3.22
N ALA A 89 1.47 0.97 -2.66
CA ALA A 89 1.34 2.20 -3.43
C ALA A 89 2.40 3.21 -3.01
N VAL A 90 3.22 3.65 -3.96
CA VAL A 90 4.30 4.60 -3.78
C VAL A 90 4.06 5.80 -4.70
N PRO A 91 3.79 7.01 -4.16
CA PRO A 91 3.83 8.24 -4.92
C PRO A 91 5.29 8.62 -5.19
N ALA A 92 5.50 9.32 -6.30
CA ALA A 92 6.75 10.01 -6.58
C ALA A 92 6.52 11.52 -6.54
N ASP A 93 7.55 12.26 -6.13
CA ASP A 93 7.48 13.71 -5.87
C ASP A 93 7.13 14.54 -7.12
N ASP A 94 7.26 13.96 -8.31
CA ASP A 94 6.93 14.56 -9.61
C ASP A 94 5.45 14.32 -10.03
N GLY A 95 4.64 13.77 -9.13
CA GLY A 95 3.24 13.43 -9.38
C GLY A 95 3.04 12.10 -10.11
N GLN A 96 4.11 11.34 -10.36
CA GLN A 96 4.00 9.94 -10.77
C GLN A 96 3.55 9.06 -9.60
N HIS A 97 3.04 7.88 -9.92
CA HIS A 97 2.63 6.91 -8.92
C HIS A 97 2.94 5.50 -9.40
N GLU A 98 3.52 4.70 -8.52
CA GLU A 98 3.82 3.29 -8.77
C GLU A 98 2.99 2.44 -7.82
N GLY A 99 2.31 1.45 -8.38
CA GLY A 99 1.57 0.47 -7.60
C GLY A 99 2.04 -0.95 -7.91
N LEU A 100 2.15 -1.77 -6.87
CA LEU A 100 2.55 -3.16 -6.94
C LEU A 100 1.50 -4.05 -6.27
N LEU A 101 1.21 -5.20 -6.87
CA LEU A 101 0.49 -6.28 -6.21
C LEU A 101 1.50 -7.35 -5.77
N ILE A 102 1.37 -7.81 -4.53
CA ILE A 102 2.22 -8.83 -3.95
C ILE A 102 1.35 -10.03 -3.60
N ASN A 103 1.77 -11.20 -4.06
CA ASN A 103 1.21 -12.49 -3.65
C ASN A 103 2.21 -13.17 -2.73
N ALA A 104 1.76 -13.62 -1.57
CA ALA A 104 2.59 -14.34 -0.61
C ALA A 104 1.76 -15.37 0.17
#